data_AF-A0A7W1UHM6-F1
#
_entry.id   AF-A0A7W1UHM6-F1
#
_cell.length_a   1.000
_cell.length_b   1.000
_cell.length_c   1.000
_cell.angle_alpha   90.00
_cell.angle_beta   90.00
_cell.angle_gamma   90.00
#
_symmetry.space_group_name_H-M   'P 1'
#
loop_
_entity.id
_entity.type
_entity.pdbx_description
1 polymer ?
#
loop_
_entity_poly.entity_id
_entity_poly.type
_entity_poly.pdbx_seq_one_letter_code
_entity_poly.pdbx_strand_id
1 'polypeptide(L)'
;MINTVDETVLATPYRGVHPFRYIDRQYFFGREAVVEELLVDVILYRLVLLFGESGAGKSSVINAGLIPELEKKDFHAERLRVNPADTNQPIWIESIQASEDQDRLFLPSIFDSGPSTSSHVDERIPCSIESFLDAIYEKAEERHPVLIFDQFEELFTLFGSRDNDEETGKTLLAKEK
;
A
#
# COMPACT_ATOMS: atom_id res chain seq x y z
N MET A 1 2.39 50.44 8.12
CA MET A 1 3.29 49.34 7.71
C MET A 1 3.42 48.42 8.90
N ILE A 2 2.70 47.30 8.91
CA ILE A 2 2.85 46.24 9.90
C ILE A 2 3.16 45.00 9.07
N ASN A 3 4.38 44.47 9.22
CA ASN A 3 4.81 43.26 8.54
C ASN A 3 4.06 42.07 9.13
N THR A 4 3.27 41.40 8.29
CA THR A 4 2.71 40.09 8.57
C THR A 4 3.84 39.07 8.48
N VAL A 5 4.10 38.39 9.60
CA VAL A 5 5.04 37.28 9.70
C VAL A 5 4.51 36.09 8.90
N ASP A 6 5.40 35.54 8.09
CA ASP A 6 5.25 34.39 7.21
C ASP A 6 4.84 33.14 8.00
N GLU A 7 3.66 32.58 7.69
CA GLU A 7 3.19 31.30 8.21
C GLU A 7 3.91 30.15 7.49
N THR A 8 5.19 29.95 7.82
CA THR A 8 5.86 28.68 7.52
C THR A 8 5.22 27.60 8.40
N VAL A 9 4.30 26.84 7.81
CA VAL A 9 3.65 25.67 8.40
C VAL A 9 4.73 24.73 8.94
N LEU A 10 4.96 24.77 10.24
CA LEU A 10 5.91 23.89 10.93
C LEU A 10 5.43 22.44 10.73
N ALA A 11 6.29 21.62 10.10
CA ALA A 11 6.11 20.18 10.03
C ALA A 11 5.85 19.65 11.46
N THR A 12 4.69 19.03 11.67
CA THR A 12 4.26 18.57 12.97
C THR A 12 5.28 17.57 13.53
N PRO A 13 5.89 17.81 14.71
CA PRO A 13 7.02 17.02 15.20
C PRO A 13 6.62 15.60 15.63
N TYR A 14 5.33 15.35 15.80
CA TYR A 14 4.76 14.04 16.07
C TYR A 14 3.93 13.60 14.87
N ARG A 15 4.39 12.57 14.16
CA ARG A 15 3.51 11.77 13.32
C ARG A 15 2.55 11.09 14.28
N GLY A 16 1.24 11.24 14.08
CA GLY A 16 0.23 10.60 14.93
C GLY A 16 0.31 9.06 14.89
N VAL A 17 -0.81 8.37 15.04
CA VAL A 17 -0.88 6.89 14.97
C VAL A 17 -0.70 6.33 13.54
N HIS A 18 -0.06 7.09 12.66
CA HIS A 18 0.16 6.69 11.27
C HIS A 18 1.30 5.68 11.19
N PRO A 19 1.17 4.63 10.36
CA PRO A 19 2.26 3.70 10.16
C PRO A 19 3.47 4.42 9.56
N PHE A 20 4.67 3.98 9.96
CA PHE A 20 5.91 4.41 9.32
C PHE A 20 5.85 4.08 7.83
N ARG A 21 6.34 5.01 7.00
CA ARG A 21 6.48 4.92 5.55
C ARG A 21 7.92 4.53 5.20
N TYR A 22 8.15 4.21 3.93
CA TYR A 22 9.49 3.92 3.41
C TYR A 22 10.51 5.04 3.66
N ILE A 23 10.08 6.31 3.50
CA ILE A 23 10.93 7.47 3.79
C ILE A 23 11.31 7.62 5.27
N ASP A 24 10.63 6.91 6.17
CA ASP A 24 10.85 6.99 7.61
C ASP A 24 11.79 5.91 8.14
N ARG A 25 12.30 5.05 7.25
CA ARG A 25 13.14 3.88 7.59
C ARG A 25 14.32 4.21 8.52
N GLN A 26 14.87 5.42 8.44
CA GLN A 26 15.95 5.88 9.32
C GLN A 26 15.53 6.00 10.79
N TYR A 27 14.24 6.14 11.06
CA TYR A 27 13.65 6.25 12.39
C TYR A 27 12.99 4.94 12.86
N PHE A 28 13.02 3.88 12.05
CA PHE A 28 12.43 2.59 12.36
C PHE A 28 13.48 1.66 12.99
N PHE A 29 13.34 1.39 14.29
CA PHE A 29 14.29 0.57 15.07
C PHE A 29 13.58 -0.35 16.07
N GLY A 30 14.29 -1.37 16.57
CA GLY A 30 13.82 -2.31 17.60
C GLY A 30 12.93 -3.45 17.05
N ARG A 31 12.85 -3.59 15.72
CA ARG A 31 12.09 -4.63 15.01
C ARG A 31 12.94 -5.36 13.96
N GLU A 32 14.26 -5.25 14.04
CA GLU A 32 15.20 -5.77 13.06
C GLU A 32 15.06 -7.29 12.90
N ALA A 33 14.96 -8.02 14.01
CA ALA A 33 14.78 -9.48 13.98
C ALA A 33 13.47 -9.91 13.29
N VAL A 34 12.39 -9.17 13.50
CA VAL A 34 11.08 -9.44 12.85
C VAL A 34 11.17 -9.17 11.35
N VAL A 35 11.85 -8.10 10.96
CA VAL A 35 12.07 -7.76 9.54
C VAL A 35 12.94 -8.82 8.87
N GLU A 36 14.00 -9.28 9.54
CA GLU A 36 14.90 -10.30 9.01
C GLU A 36 14.18 -11.65 8.81
N GLU A 37 13.40 -12.09 9.81
CA GLU A 37 12.58 -13.30 9.70
C GLU A 37 11.58 -13.19 8.54
N LEU A 38 10.84 -12.08 8.47
CA LEU A 38 9.87 -11.83 7.40
C LEU A 38 10.53 -11.78 6.02
N LEU A 39 11.72 -11.19 5.91
CA LEU A 39 12.47 -11.13 4.67
C LEU A 39 12.88 -12.52 4.19
N VAL A 40 13.37 -13.37 5.10
CA VAL A 40 13.69 -14.77 4.80
C VAL A 40 12.45 -15.51 4.30
N ASP A 41 11.31 -15.34 4.98
CA ASP A 41 10.06 -15.98 4.59
C ASP A 41 9.60 -15.52 3.19
N VAL A 42 9.67 -14.21 2.90
CA VAL A 42 9.27 -13.66 1.59
C VAL A 42 10.17 -14.18 0.47
N ILE A 43 11.46 -14.39 0.73
CA ILE A 43 12.38 -14.95 -0.28
C ILE A 43 12.14 -16.45 -0.50
N LEU A 44 11.81 -17.20 0.55
CA LEU A 44 11.67 -18.66 0.48
C LEU A 44 10.29 -19.12 0.03
N TYR A 45 9.24 -18.37 0.36
CA TYR A 45 7.85 -18.75 0.14
C TYR A 45 7.15 -17.83 -0.85
N ARG A 46 6.32 -18.41 -1.72
CA ARG A 46 5.52 -17.65 -2.70
C ARG A 46 4.38 -16.83 -2.07
N LEU A 47 4.02 -17.14 -0.82
CA LEU A 47 2.94 -16.49 -0.10
C LEU A 47 3.29 -16.46 1.38
N VAL A 48 3.28 -15.27 1.96
CA VAL A 48 3.53 -15.04 3.39
C VAL A 48 2.37 -14.22 3.95
N LEU A 49 1.82 -14.67 5.08
CA LEU A 49 0.75 -13.97 5.79
C LEU A 49 1.32 -13.36 7.07
N LEU A 50 1.43 -12.03 7.11
CA LEU A 50 1.75 -11.29 8.32
C LEU A 50 0.46 -10.93 9.07
N PHE A 51 0.29 -11.46 10.27
CA PHE A 51 -0.88 -11.19 11.12
C PHE A 51 -0.46 -10.73 12.52
N GLY A 52 -1.41 -10.13 13.24
CA GLY A 52 -1.20 -9.57 14.56
C GLY A 52 -2.29 -8.57 14.90
N GLU A 53 -2.36 -8.14 16.17
CA GLU A 53 -3.37 -7.21 16.65
C GLU A 53 -3.40 -5.90 15.84
N SER A 54 -4.56 -5.25 15.82
CA SER A 54 -4.67 -3.91 15.24
C SER A 54 -3.75 -2.95 16.00
N GLY A 55 -3.02 -2.10 15.28
CA GLY A 55 -2.02 -1.22 15.88
C GLY A 55 -0.69 -1.88 16.29
N ALA A 56 -0.49 -3.19 16.06
CA ALA A 56 0.79 -3.85 16.34
C ALA A 56 1.97 -3.37 15.46
N GLY A 57 1.71 -2.48 14.50
CA GLY A 57 2.74 -1.91 13.62
C GLY A 57 3.06 -2.72 12.37
N LYS A 58 2.19 -3.65 11.95
CA LYS A 58 2.40 -4.51 10.76
C LYS A 58 2.75 -3.71 9.51
N SER A 59 1.95 -2.69 9.17
CA SER A 59 2.22 -1.83 8.02
C SER A 59 3.52 -1.03 8.18
N SER A 60 3.94 -0.71 9.41
CA SER A 60 5.26 -0.08 9.65
C SER A 60 6.42 -1.06 9.43
N VAL A 61 6.28 -2.31 9.90
CA VAL A 61 7.24 -3.40 9.64
C VAL A 61 7.40 -3.61 8.13
N ILE A 62 6.30 -3.63 7.39
CA ILE A 62 6.31 -3.75 5.93
C ILE A 62 7.00 -2.54 5.30
N ASN A 63 6.48 -1.33 5.55
CA ASN A 63 6.87 -0.15 4.79
C ASN A 63 8.27 0.38 5.12
N ALA A 64 8.64 0.40 6.40
CA ALA A 64 9.87 1.00 6.88
C ALA A 64 10.96 -0.04 7.23
N GLY A 65 10.59 -1.32 7.29
CA GLY A 65 11.51 -2.44 7.54
C GLY A 65 11.72 -3.31 6.30
N LEU A 66 10.69 -4.04 5.88
CA LEU A 66 10.77 -5.04 4.81
C LEU A 66 11.08 -4.43 3.44
N ILE A 67 10.33 -3.42 3.00
CA ILE A 67 10.53 -2.81 1.67
C ILE A 67 11.98 -2.31 1.48
N PRO A 68 12.59 -1.56 2.43
CA PRO A 68 14.00 -1.21 2.34
C PRO A 68 14.96 -2.40 2.19
N GLU A 69 14.71 -3.53 2.84
CA GLU A 69 15.55 -4.72 2.72
C GLU A 69 15.35 -5.47 1.40
N LEU A 70 14.14 -5.46 0.85
CA LEU A 70 13.84 -5.99 -0.49
C LEU A 70 14.61 -5.22 -1.57
N GLU A 71 14.56 -3.89 -1.52
CA GLU A 71 15.29 -3.03 -2.48
C GLU A 71 16.81 -3.28 -2.44
N LYS A 72 17.39 -3.50 -1.25
CA LYS A 72 18.82 -3.85 -1.12
C LYS A 72 19.18 -5.20 -1.75
N LYS A 73 18.20 -6.08 -1.94
CA LYS A 73 18.36 -7.42 -2.50
C LYS A 73 17.86 -7.52 -3.95
N ASP A 74 17.59 -6.39 -4.60
CA ASP A 74 17.12 -6.32 -5.99
C ASP A 74 15.74 -6.97 -6.20
N PHE A 75 14.90 -6.96 -5.16
CA PHE A 75 13.47 -7.26 -5.26
C PHE A 75 12.68 -5.97 -5.36
N HIS A 76 11.71 -5.93 -6.27
CA HIS A 76 10.85 -4.77 -6.46
C HIS A 76 9.55 -4.89 -5.65
N ALA A 77 9.37 -4.03 -4.66
CA ALA A 77 8.16 -4.05 -3.84
C ALA A 77 6.99 -3.33 -4.53
N GLU A 78 5.84 -4.01 -4.67
CA GLU A 78 4.62 -3.45 -5.25
C GLU A 78 3.51 -3.47 -4.21
N ARG A 79 3.06 -2.30 -3.74
CA ARG A 79 1.95 -2.20 -2.78
C ARG A 79 0.62 -2.18 -3.52
N LEU A 80 -0.29 -3.04 -3.09
CA LEU A 80 -1.57 -3.27 -3.76
C LEU A 80 -2.73 -3.03 -2.81
N ARG A 81 -3.78 -2.42 -3.34
CA ARG A 81 -5.14 -2.44 -2.78
C ARG A 81 -6.13 -2.98 -3.79
N VAL A 82 -7.21 -3.54 -3.28
CA VAL A 82 -8.33 -3.97 -4.11
C VAL A 82 -9.50 -3.01 -3.87
N ASN A 83 -10.01 -2.44 -4.94
CA ASN A 83 -11.23 -1.67 -4.94
C ASN A 83 -12.34 -2.44 -5.65
N PRO A 84 -13.23 -3.15 -4.92
CA PRO A 84 -14.30 -3.92 -5.55
C PRO A 84 -15.41 -3.04 -6.16
N ALA A 85 -15.40 -1.73 -5.92
CA ALA A 85 -16.38 -0.78 -6.49
C ALA A 85 -16.14 -0.50 -7.97
N ASP A 86 -14.90 -0.60 -8.45
CA ASP A 86 -14.54 -0.43 -9.85
C ASP A 86 -14.23 -1.78 -10.47
N THR A 87 -15.17 -2.34 -11.21
CA THR A 87 -15.00 -3.66 -11.85
C THR A 87 -14.04 -3.63 -13.03
N ASN A 88 -13.78 -2.47 -13.63
CA ASN A 88 -12.88 -2.36 -14.77
C ASN A 88 -11.43 -2.20 -14.31
N GLN A 89 -11.21 -1.51 -13.18
CA GLN A 89 -9.88 -1.30 -12.60
C GLN A 89 -9.87 -1.64 -11.10
N PRO A 90 -10.06 -2.93 -10.75
CA PRO A 90 -10.25 -3.34 -9.37
C PRO A 90 -8.96 -3.35 -8.55
N ILE A 91 -7.80 -3.20 -9.17
CA ILE A 91 -6.49 -3.26 -8.51
C ILE A 91 -5.88 -1.86 -8.53
N TRP A 92 -5.47 -1.37 -7.37
CA TRP A 92 -4.75 -0.11 -7.23
C TRP A 92 -3.33 -0.38 -6.77
N ILE A 93 -2.36 0.08 -7.56
CA ILE A 93 -0.95 0.08 -7.16
C ILE A 93 -0.70 1.37 -6.37
N GLU A 94 -0.23 1.26 -5.14
CA GLU A 94 0.14 2.41 -4.31
C GLU A 94 1.63 2.72 -4.49
N SER A 95 1.94 3.85 -5.11
CA SER A 95 3.32 4.28 -5.35
C SER A 95 4.05 4.52 -4.02
N ILE A 96 5.25 3.95 -3.88
CA ILE A 96 6.04 4.05 -2.64
C ILE A 96 6.91 5.29 -2.69
N GLN A 97 6.56 6.31 -1.92
CA GLN A 97 7.35 7.54 -1.84
C GLN A 97 8.77 7.26 -1.33
N ALA A 98 9.78 7.78 -2.04
CA ALA A 98 11.20 7.56 -1.80
C ALA A 98 11.94 8.80 -1.23
N SER A 99 11.36 10.00 -1.34
CA SER A 99 11.90 11.23 -0.73
C SER A 99 10.82 12.07 -0.03
N GLU A 100 11.22 12.79 1.03
CA GLU A 100 10.40 13.83 1.68
C GLU A 100 10.36 15.14 0.88
N ASP A 101 11.27 15.34 -0.08
CA ASP A 101 11.39 16.59 -0.85
C ASP A 101 10.20 16.85 -1.79
N GLN A 102 10.08 18.11 -2.24
CA GLN A 102 9.03 18.58 -3.14
C GLN A 102 9.01 17.86 -4.50
N ASP A 103 10.10 17.18 -4.86
CA ASP A 103 10.27 16.50 -6.15
C ASP A 103 9.45 15.19 -6.28
N ARG A 104 8.69 14.80 -5.25
CA ARG A 104 7.79 13.62 -5.26
C ARG A 104 8.42 12.40 -5.94
N LEU A 105 9.60 12.02 -5.45
CA LEU A 105 10.28 10.82 -5.92
C LEU A 105 9.60 9.57 -5.36
N PHE A 106 9.38 8.59 -6.21
CA PHE A 106 8.82 7.27 -5.86
C PHE A 106 9.79 6.16 -6.25
N LEU A 107 9.68 5.01 -5.61
CA LEU A 107 10.38 3.81 -6.07
C LEU A 107 9.86 3.39 -7.45
N PRO A 108 10.71 2.81 -8.31
CA PRO A 108 10.28 2.29 -9.60
C PRO A 108 9.19 1.22 -9.42
N SER A 109 8.11 1.31 -10.19
CA SER A 109 7.07 0.29 -10.25
C SER A 109 7.06 -0.39 -11.61
N ILE A 110 6.80 -1.71 -11.62
CA ILE A 110 6.60 -2.48 -12.85
C ILE A 110 5.30 -2.11 -13.57
N PHE A 111 4.39 -1.42 -12.89
CA PHE A 111 3.11 -0.97 -13.44
C PHE A 111 3.15 0.46 -13.96
N ASP A 112 4.28 1.17 -13.81
CA ASP A 112 4.45 2.50 -14.39
C ASP A 112 4.67 2.40 -15.90
N SER A 113 3.57 2.48 -16.64
CA SER A 113 3.55 2.50 -18.11
C SER A 113 3.66 3.92 -18.69
N GLY A 114 3.85 4.95 -17.85
CA GLY A 114 3.87 6.34 -18.27
C GLY A 114 5.12 6.70 -19.09
N PRO A 115 5.03 7.66 -20.04
CA PRO A 115 6.24 8.23 -20.61
C PRO A 115 7.04 8.87 -19.47
N SER A 116 8.31 8.50 -19.35
CA SER A 116 9.29 8.95 -18.34
C SER A 116 9.60 10.46 -18.36
N THR A 117 8.70 11.28 -18.89
CA THR A 117 8.79 12.73 -19.10
C THR A 117 7.67 13.53 -18.42
N SER A 118 6.65 12.90 -17.81
CA SER A 118 5.74 13.62 -16.89
C SER A 118 6.25 13.49 -15.46
N SER A 119 6.64 14.62 -14.88
CA SER A 119 7.07 14.82 -13.48
C SER A 119 5.97 14.56 -12.42
N HIS A 120 4.99 13.73 -12.75
CA HIS A 120 3.87 13.34 -11.88
C HIS A 120 3.69 11.83 -12.02
N VAL A 121 4.38 11.08 -11.15
CA VAL A 121 3.98 9.70 -10.85
C VAL A 121 2.70 9.81 -10.04
N ASP A 122 1.63 9.16 -10.49
CA ASP A 122 0.39 9.10 -9.73
C ASP A 122 0.64 8.35 -8.42
N GLU A 123 0.14 8.89 -7.30
CA GLU A 123 0.22 8.22 -5.99
C GLU A 123 -0.51 6.88 -5.98
N ARG A 124 -1.46 6.71 -6.91
CA ARG A 124 -2.20 5.47 -7.15
C ARG A 124 -2.38 5.21 -8.63
N ILE A 125 -2.00 4.03 -9.08
CA ILE A 125 -2.17 3.58 -10.47
C ILE A 125 -3.34 2.58 -10.49
N PRO A 126 -4.51 2.96 -11.03
CA PRO A 126 -5.61 2.01 -11.19
C PRO A 126 -5.31 1.06 -12.36
N CYS A 127 -5.56 -0.22 -12.16
CA CYS A 127 -5.17 -1.27 -13.07
C CYS A 127 -6.29 -2.31 -13.23
N SER A 128 -6.53 -2.74 -14.48
CA SER A 128 -7.40 -3.89 -14.76
C SER A 128 -6.68 -5.18 -14.40
N ILE A 129 -7.43 -6.28 -14.28
CA ILE A 129 -6.85 -7.60 -13.99
C ILE A 129 -5.92 -8.02 -15.14
N GLU A 130 -6.32 -7.75 -16.39
CA GLU A 130 -5.54 -8.09 -17.58
C GLU A 130 -4.20 -7.37 -17.58
N SER A 131 -4.20 -6.03 -17.48
CA SER A 131 -2.96 -5.23 -17.44
C SER A 131 -2.06 -5.58 -16.26
N PHE A 132 -2.66 -5.94 -15.12
CA PHE A 132 -1.92 -6.37 -13.94
C PHE A 132 -1.18 -7.69 -14.19
N LEU A 133 -1.87 -8.67 -14.76
CA LEU A 133 -1.29 -9.97 -15.09
C LEU A 133 -0.22 -9.82 -16.17
N ASP A 134 -0.46 -9.03 -17.21
CA ASP A 134 0.50 -8.77 -18.28
C ASP A 134 1.80 -8.18 -17.73
N ALA A 135 1.72 -7.15 -16.88
CA ALA A 135 2.89 -6.54 -16.25
C ALA A 135 3.67 -7.52 -15.37
N ILE A 136 2.98 -8.36 -14.59
CA ILE A 136 3.63 -9.40 -13.78
C ILE A 136 4.33 -10.42 -14.67
N TYR A 137 3.65 -10.97 -15.68
CA TYR A 137 4.25 -11.98 -16.53
C TYR A 137 5.42 -11.44 -17.35
N GLU A 138 5.35 -10.19 -17.79
CA GLU A 138 6.44 -9.56 -18.54
C GLU A 138 7.66 -9.25 -17.66
N LYS A 139 7.45 -8.81 -16.42
CA LYS A 139 8.52 -8.29 -15.55
C LYS A 139 8.97 -9.23 -14.44
N ALA A 140 8.31 -10.37 -14.24
CA ALA A 140 8.61 -11.29 -13.14
C ALA A 140 10.04 -11.82 -13.13
N GLU A 141 10.59 -12.14 -14.30
CA GLU A 141 11.94 -12.70 -14.41
C GLU A 141 13.03 -11.63 -14.21
N GLU A 142 12.78 -10.39 -14.62
CA GLU A 142 13.77 -9.31 -14.60
C GLU A 142 13.76 -8.51 -13.30
N ARG A 143 12.59 -8.36 -12.67
CA ARG A 143 12.37 -7.43 -11.55
C ARG A 143 12.01 -8.11 -10.23
N HIS A 144 11.84 -9.44 -10.23
CA HIS A 144 11.51 -10.21 -9.02
C HIS A 144 10.48 -9.52 -8.11
N PRO A 145 9.27 -9.21 -8.62
CA PRO A 145 8.31 -8.39 -7.90
C PRO A 145 7.79 -9.10 -6.65
N VAL A 146 7.71 -8.36 -5.54
CA VAL A 146 7.08 -8.78 -4.29
C VAL A 146 5.79 -8.00 -4.12
N LEU A 147 4.68 -8.72 -4.25
CA LEU A 147 3.34 -8.15 -4.17
C LEU A 147 2.88 -8.07 -2.71
N ILE A 148 2.63 -6.85 -2.25
CA ILE A 148 2.28 -6.55 -0.86
C ILE A 148 0.82 -6.12 -0.81
N PHE A 149 -0.03 -6.99 -0.27
CA PHE A 149 -1.43 -6.71 0.00
C PHE A 149 -1.58 -6.22 1.46
N ASP A 150 -1.49 -4.91 1.65
CA ASP A 150 -1.74 -4.29 2.97
C ASP A 150 -3.25 -4.08 3.16
N GLN A 151 -3.73 -4.25 4.39
CA GLN A 151 -5.16 -4.20 4.74
C GLN A 151 -6.05 -5.17 3.94
N PHE A 152 -5.57 -6.39 3.68
CA PHE A 152 -6.34 -7.45 3.03
C PHE A 152 -7.70 -7.72 3.72
N GLU A 153 -7.80 -7.47 5.03
CA GLU A 153 -9.05 -7.58 5.77
C GLU A 153 -10.18 -6.68 5.23
N GLU A 154 -9.86 -5.59 4.53
CA GLU A 154 -10.84 -4.72 3.89
C GLU A 154 -11.65 -5.47 2.81
N LEU A 155 -11.11 -6.53 2.21
CA LEU A 155 -11.88 -7.36 1.30
C LEU A 155 -13.06 -8.04 2.00
N PHE A 156 -12.88 -8.54 3.22
CA PHE A 156 -13.99 -9.19 3.91
C PHE A 156 -15.08 -8.20 4.33
N THR A 157 -14.69 -6.97 4.68
CA THR A 157 -15.67 -5.93 5.05
C THR A 157 -16.38 -5.35 3.84
N LEU A 158 -15.68 -5.10 2.73
CA LEU A 158 -16.26 -4.52 1.52
C LEU A 158 -17.19 -5.49 0.77
N PHE A 159 -16.87 -6.80 0.78
CA PHE A 159 -17.75 -7.81 0.19
C PHE A 159 -18.91 -8.16 1.12
N GLY A 160 -18.70 -8.25 2.44
CA GLY A 160 -19.77 -8.53 3.40
C GLY A 160 -20.82 -7.42 3.54
N SER A 161 -20.49 -6.19 3.12
CA SER A 161 -21.44 -5.07 3.10
C SER A 161 -22.39 -5.13 1.90
N ARG A 162 -21.99 -5.77 0.78
CA ARG A 162 -22.82 -5.89 -0.43
C ARG A 162 -23.95 -6.90 -0.26
N ASP A 163 -23.74 -7.96 0.51
CA ASP A 163 -24.75 -8.99 0.76
C ASP A 163 -25.91 -8.49 1.64
N ASN A 164 -25.73 -7.38 2.39
CA ASN A 164 -26.80 -6.83 3.24
C ASN A 164 -27.74 -5.86 2.52
N ASP A 165 -27.36 -5.36 1.34
CA ASP A 165 -28.13 -4.34 0.62
C ASP A 165 -29.15 -4.94 -0.38
N GLU A 166 -29.07 -6.23 -0.72
CA GLU A 166 -30.09 -6.90 -1.56
C GLU A 166 -31.19 -7.65 -0.78
N GLU A 167 -31.04 -7.86 0.54
CA GLU A 167 -32.02 -8.63 1.35
C GLU A 167 -32.67 -7.85 2.51
N THR A 168 -32.55 -6.51 2.55
CA THR A 168 -33.20 -5.68 3.59
C THR A 168 -34.32 -4.77 3.02
N GLY A 169 -35.08 -5.25 2.04
CA GLY A 169 -36.20 -4.52 1.42
C GLY A 169 -37.58 -5.14 1.56
N LYS A 170 -37.69 -6.41 1.97
CA LYS A 170 -38.99 -7.12 2.08
C LYS A 170 -38.92 -8.20 3.16
N THR A 171 -39.20 -7.85 4.42
CA THR A 171 -39.86 -8.70 5.45
C THR A 171 -39.87 -7.97 6.81
N LEU A 172 -40.36 -6.73 6.88
CA LEU A 172 -40.68 -6.08 8.17
C LEU A 172 -41.90 -5.16 8.00
N LEU A 173 -43.00 -5.70 7.48
CA LEU A 173 -44.35 -5.09 7.54
C LEU A 173 -45.40 -6.20 7.40
N ALA A 174 -45.33 -7.20 8.28
CA ALA A 174 -46.43 -8.15 8.50
C ALA A 174 -46.24 -8.86 9.84
N LYS A 175 -46.40 -8.12 10.93
CA LYS A 175 -46.93 -8.56 12.23
C LYS A 175 -46.74 -7.43 13.23
N GLU A 176 -47.78 -6.65 13.45
CA GLU A 176 -48.43 -6.56 14.76
C GLU A 176 -49.69 -5.68 14.66
N LYS A 177 -50.83 -6.33 14.94
CA LYS A 177 -52.22 -5.86 15.11
C LYS A 177 -53.00 -5.39 13.89
#